data_AF-A0A7S0XSL7-F1
#
_entry.id   AF-A0A7S0XSL7-F1
#
_cell.length_a   1.000
_cell.length_b   1.000
_cell.length_c   1.000
_cell.angle_alpha   90.00
_cell.angle_beta   90.00
_cell.angle_gamma   90.00
#
_symmetry.space_group_name_H-M   'P 1'
#
loop_
_entity.id
_entity.type
_entity.pdbx_description
1 polymer ?
#
loop_
_entity_poly.entity_id
_entity_poly.type
_entity_poly.pdbx_seq_one_letter_code
_entity_poly.pdbx_strand_id
1 'polypeptide(L)'
;FGTVDPQALHGFATEISPGSPQDEGQLYTFSLSSVSPSTPLFTSFSIDASNGTLFYQLLRGVSGTFAVTVKLEDDGGFEDGSFNRSFTTFNLTVAQGTPPLP
;
A
#
# COMPACT_ATOMS: atom_id res chain seq x y z
N PHE A 1 23.36 7.35 -9.66
CA PHE A 1 21.97 6.99 -9.98
C PHE A 1 21.09 7.59 -8.89
N GLY A 2 20.20 8.52 -9.22
CA GLY A 2 19.37 9.23 -8.23
C GLY A 2 18.00 8.57 -8.05
N THR A 3 17.34 8.85 -6.92
CA THR A 3 15.93 8.50 -6.67
C THR A 3 15.02 9.69 -6.96
N VAL A 4 13.71 9.45 -7.12
CA VAL A 4 12.71 10.51 -7.02
C VAL A 4 12.39 10.80 -5.55
N ASP A 5 11.72 11.92 -5.28
CA ASP A 5 11.22 12.24 -3.95
C ASP A 5 10.23 11.17 -3.46
N PRO A 6 10.28 10.79 -2.17
CA PRO A 6 9.35 9.82 -1.60
C PRO A 6 7.91 10.31 -1.76
N GLN A 7 7.05 9.41 -2.23
CA GLN A 7 5.63 9.66 -2.44
C GLN A 7 4.83 8.97 -1.33
N ALA A 8 3.79 9.65 -0.86
CA ALA A 8 2.84 9.13 0.10
C ALA A 8 1.44 9.15 -0.51
N LEU A 9 0.84 7.98 -0.66
CA LEU A 9 -0.52 7.82 -1.18
C LEU A 9 -1.46 7.54 0.00
N HIS A 10 -2.01 8.63 0.52
CA HIS A 10 -3.02 8.58 1.58
C HIS A 10 -4.29 7.92 1.06
N GLY A 11 -4.91 7.08 1.88
CA GLY A 11 -6.14 6.39 1.49
C GLY A 11 -5.94 5.27 0.48
N PHE A 12 -4.70 4.78 0.30
CA PHE A 12 -4.43 3.72 -0.68
C PHE A 12 -5.20 2.43 -0.37
N ALA A 13 -5.15 1.98 0.87
CA ALA A 13 -5.82 0.76 1.31
C ALA A 13 -7.14 1.01 2.07
N THR A 14 -7.71 2.21 2.01
CA THR A 14 -8.98 2.50 2.71
C THR A 14 -10.20 1.83 2.06
N GLU A 15 -10.10 1.39 0.81
CA GLU A 15 -11.14 0.55 0.19
C GLU A 15 -11.14 -0.89 0.72
N ILE A 16 -10.09 -1.31 1.43
CA ILE A 16 -10.09 -2.61 2.12
C ILE A 16 -10.88 -2.43 3.41
N SER A 17 -12.19 -2.62 3.32
CA SER A 17 -13.06 -2.66 4.48
C SER A 17 -13.04 -4.07 5.10
N PRO A 18 -12.95 -4.20 6.43
CA PRO A 18 -13.05 -5.48 7.14
C PRO A 18 -14.44 -6.13 7.06
N GLY A 19 -15.38 -5.55 6.31
CA GLY A 19 -16.73 -6.09 6.10
C GLY A 19 -17.75 -5.60 7.11
N SER A 20 -17.31 -5.19 8.30
CA SER A 20 -18.10 -4.48 9.31
C SER A 20 -17.61 -3.03 9.44
N PRO A 21 -18.47 -2.06 9.81
CA PRO A 21 -17.98 -0.74 10.22
C PRO A 21 -16.96 -0.92 11.34
N GLN A 22 -15.98 -0.02 11.44
CA GLN A 22 -15.01 -0.03 12.53
C GLN A 22 -15.76 0.10 13.86
N ASP A 23 -16.16 -1.02 14.45
CA ASP A 23 -16.65 -1.08 15.82
C ASP A 23 -15.50 -0.60 16.70
N GLU A 24 -15.77 0.36 17.60
CA GLU A 24 -14.82 1.17 18.36
C GLU A 24 -13.89 0.35 19.30
N GLY A 25 -13.03 -0.50 18.72
CA GLY A 25 -12.17 -1.44 19.45
C GLY A 25 -11.49 -2.52 18.61
N GLN A 26 -11.88 -2.75 17.35
CA GLN A 26 -11.18 -3.72 16.49
C GLN A 26 -9.86 -3.14 15.95
N LEU A 27 -8.78 -3.91 16.11
CA LEU A 27 -7.45 -3.55 15.66
C LEU A 27 -7.19 -4.17 14.28
N TYR A 28 -7.12 -3.30 13.27
CA TYR A 28 -6.74 -3.71 11.92
C TYR A 28 -5.25 -3.46 11.68
N THR A 29 -4.61 -4.40 10.99
CA THR A 29 -3.21 -4.28 10.59
C THR A 29 -3.09 -4.39 9.07
N PHE A 30 -2.68 -3.29 8.44
CA PHE A 30 -2.30 -3.30 7.03
C PHE A 30 -0.86 -3.79 6.85
N SER A 31 -0.62 -4.60 5.83
CA SER A 31 0.72 -5.08 5.47
C SER A 31 0.85 -5.27 3.97
N LEU A 32 2.03 -5.00 3.42
CA LEU A 32 2.31 -5.25 2.01
C LEU A 32 2.56 -6.74 1.79
N SER A 33 1.77 -7.35 0.91
CA SER A 33 1.91 -8.76 0.55
C SER A 33 2.84 -8.95 -0.64
N SER A 34 2.71 -8.14 -1.69
CA SER A 34 3.58 -8.20 -2.86
C SER A 34 3.48 -6.94 -3.72
N VAL A 35 4.52 -6.68 -4.51
CA VAL A 35 4.52 -5.66 -5.56
C VAL A 35 5.15 -6.23 -6.82
N SER A 36 4.51 -6.00 -7.98
CA SER A 36 4.97 -6.50 -9.27
C SER A 36 4.75 -5.46 -10.37
N PRO A 37 5.75 -5.14 -11.21
CA PRO A 37 7.14 -5.62 -11.15
C PRO A 37 7.94 -5.00 -9.98
N SER A 38 8.72 -5.82 -9.27
CA SER A 38 9.59 -5.39 -8.14
C SER A 38 11.07 -5.29 -8.49
N THR A 39 11.50 -5.85 -9.64
CA THR A 39 12.85 -5.68 -10.18
C THR A 39 13.17 -4.19 -10.29
N PRO A 40 14.43 -3.79 -10.08
CA PRO A 40 14.83 -2.72 -9.15
C PRO A 40 14.30 -1.34 -9.57
N LEU A 41 13.01 -1.11 -9.33
CA LEU A 41 12.30 0.12 -9.66
C LEU A 41 12.05 0.96 -8.40
N PHE A 42 11.92 0.29 -7.24
CA PHE A 42 11.73 0.92 -5.94
C PHE A 42 13.00 0.88 -5.08
N THR A 43 13.34 2.00 -4.43
CA THR A 43 14.35 2.06 -3.37
C THR A 43 13.75 1.96 -1.97
N SER A 44 12.47 2.29 -1.84
CA SER A 44 11.68 2.05 -0.63
C SER A 44 10.23 1.78 -1.01
N PHE A 45 9.59 0.85 -0.32
CA PHE A 45 8.18 0.50 -0.53
C PHE A 45 7.61 -0.05 0.78
N SER A 46 6.76 0.72 1.45
CA SER A 46 6.17 0.37 2.75
C SER A 46 4.71 0.84 2.83
N ILE A 47 3.93 0.26 3.74
CA ILE A 47 2.57 0.70 4.04
C ILE A 47 2.45 0.97 5.54
N ASP A 48 1.70 2.01 5.89
CA ASP A 48 1.33 2.30 7.27
C ASP A 48 0.33 1.26 7.77
N ALA A 49 0.68 0.57 8.85
CA ALA A 49 -0.13 -0.52 9.40
C ALA A 49 -1.47 -0.06 10.00
N SER A 50 -1.60 1.21 10.38
CA SER A 50 -2.77 1.74 11.09
C SER A 50 -3.77 2.41 10.17
N ASN A 51 -3.31 3.09 9.11
CA ASN A 51 -4.17 3.84 8.20
C ASN A 51 -4.09 3.39 6.73
N GLY A 52 -3.20 2.46 6.40
CA GLY A 52 -3.08 1.93 5.05
C GLY A 52 -2.46 2.91 4.03
N THR A 53 -1.75 3.95 4.49
CA THR A 53 -1.02 4.89 3.62
C THR A 53 0.17 4.19 2.98
N LEU A 54 0.25 4.22 1.65
CA LEU A 54 1.36 3.63 0.92
C LEU A 54 2.49 4.66 0.77
N PHE A 55 3.69 4.30 1.22
CA PHE A 55 4.91 5.06 1.02
C PHE A 55 5.79 4.35 0.00
N TYR A 56 6.20 5.07 -1.03
CA TYR A 56 7.09 4.51 -2.04
C TYR A 56 8.10 5.52 -2.54
N GLN A 57 9.28 5.03 -2.87
CA GLN A 57 10.33 5.79 -3.52
C GLN A 57 10.87 4.99 -4.69
N LEU A 58 10.92 5.63 -5.85
CA LEU A 58 11.35 5.01 -7.11
C LEU A 58 12.72 5.52 -7.53
N LEU A 59 13.39 4.77 -8.40
CA LEU A 59 14.53 5.30 -9.12
C LEU A 59 14.09 6.42 -10.08
N ARG A 60 14.98 7.40 -10.29
CA ARG A 60 14.75 8.43 -11.30
C ARG A 60 14.58 7.78 -12.67
N GLY A 61 13.59 8.24 -13.43
CA GLY A 61 13.33 7.70 -14.77
C GLY A 61 12.47 6.45 -14.77
N VAL A 62 11.83 6.09 -13.64
CA VAL A 62 10.87 4.99 -13.58
C VAL A 62 9.44 5.48 -13.78
N SER A 63 8.73 4.79 -14.67
CA SER A 63 7.29 4.94 -14.89
C SER A 63 6.69 3.62 -15.29
N GLY A 64 5.43 3.39 -14.94
CA GLY A 64 4.72 2.18 -15.28
C GLY A 64 3.57 1.92 -14.34
N THR A 65 2.90 0.78 -14.55
CA THR A 65 1.85 0.29 -13.67
C THR A 65 2.40 -0.85 -12.83
N PHE A 66 2.17 -0.76 -11.52
CA PHE A 66 2.59 -1.74 -10.53
C PHE A 66 1.35 -2.35 -9.88
N ALA A 67 1.26 -3.67 -9.90
CA ALA A 67 0.29 -4.41 -9.11
C ALA A 67 0.81 -4.50 -7.67
N VAL A 68 0.08 -3.91 -6.75
CA VAL A 68 0.40 -3.85 -5.31
C VAL A 68 -0.65 -4.62 -4.56
N THR A 69 -0.28 -5.73 -3.95
CA THR A 69 -1.17 -6.52 -3.11
C THR A 69 -0.98 -6.13 -1.66
N VAL A 70 -2.05 -5.64 -1.04
CA VAL A 70 -2.11 -5.31 0.38
C VAL A 70 -2.90 -6.41 1.09
N LYS A 71 -2.40 -6.81 2.26
CA LYS A 71 -3.08 -7.67 3.20
C LYS A 71 -3.65 -6.83 4.33
N LEU A 72 -4.93 -7.02 4.64
CA LEU A 72 -5.55 -6.55 5.87
C LEU A 72 -5.77 -7.75 6.79
N GLU A 73 -5.27 -7.65 8.01
CA GLU A 73 -5.53 -8.61 9.08
C GLU A 73 -6.36 -7.91 10.16
N ASP A 74 -7.50 -8.51 10.49
CA ASP A 74 -8.37 -8.16 11.61
C ASP A 74 -8.10 -9.11 12.79
N ASP A 75 -8.24 -8.64 14.02
CA ASP A 75 -7.99 -9.42 15.24
C ASP A 75 -9.08 -10.47 15.55
N GLY A 76 -10.10 -10.57 14.69
CA GLY A 76 -11.11 -11.64 14.72
C GLY A 76 -12.27 -11.38 15.67
N GLY A 77 -12.38 -10.15 16.19
CA GLY A 77 -13.44 -9.72 17.09
C GLY A 77 -13.54 -10.53 18.39
N PHE A 78 -14.32 -10.00 19.35
CA PHE A 78 -14.47 -10.61 20.67
C PHE A 78 -15.32 -11.90 20.66
N GLU A 79 -16.10 -12.14 19.60
CA GLU A 79 -17.15 -13.17 19.61
C GLU A 79 -16.88 -14.43 18.79
N ASP A 80 -15.91 -14.45 17.87
CA ASP A 80 -15.78 -15.61 16.97
C ASP A 80 -14.34 -16.14 16.76
N GLY A 81 -13.31 -15.43 17.22
CA GLY A 81 -11.92 -15.91 17.18
C GLY A 81 -11.38 -16.22 15.77
N SER A 82 -12.11 -15.79 14.74
CA SER A 82 -11.80 -16.03 13.34
C SER A 82 -11.02 -14.83 12.79
N PHE A 83 -9.69 -14.93 12.82
CA PHE A 83 -8.79 -13.97 12.18
C PHE A 83 -9.16 -13.82 10.69
N ASN A 84 -9.72 -12.68 10.32
CA ASN A 84 -10.04 -12.39 8.93
C ASN A 84 -8.82 -11.78 8.24
N ARG A 85 -8.38 -12.45 7.16
CA ARG A 85 -7.29 -12.00 6.30
C ARG A 85 -7.85 -11.72 4.92
N SER A 86 -7.83 -10.45 4.54
CA SER A 86 -8.24 -9.98 3.22
C SER A 86 -7.01 -9.61 2.40
N PHE A 87 -7.01 -9.98 1.12
CA PHE A 87 -5.98 -9.59 0.16
C PHE A 87 -6.63 -8.76 -0.93
N THR A 88 -6.10 -7.57 -1.16
CA THR A 88 -6.60 -6.66 -2.20
C THR A 88 -5.44 -6.20 -3.07
N THR A 89 -5.61 -6.34 -4.38
CA THR A 89 -4.62 -5.90 -5.36
C THR A 89 -5.03 -4.58 -5.97
N PHE A 90 -4.17 -3.57 -5.85
CA PHE A 90 -4.32 -2.25 -6.44
C PHE A 90 -3.37 -2.07 -7.62
N ASN A 91 -3.79 -1.31 -8.62
CA ASN A 91 -2.93 -0.91 -9.74
C ASN A 91 -2.40 0.51 -9.50
N LEU A 92 -1.13 0.61 -9.10
CA LEU A 92 -0.44 1.88 -8.92
C LEU A 92 0.17 2.31 -10.26
N THR A 93 -0.38 3.33 -10.90
CA THR A 93 0.20 3.92 -12.11
C THR A 93 1.08 5.10 -11.75
N VAL A 94 2.36 5.01 -12.11
CA VAL A 94 3.35 6.08 -11.95
C VAL A 94 3.64 6.67 -13.32
N ALA A 95 3.22 7.92 -13.53
CA ALA A 95 3.67 8.71 -14.66
C ALA A 95 5.05 9.29 -14.36
N GLN A 96 5.95 9.35 -15.37
CA GLN A 96 7.18 10.14 -15.22
C GLN A 96 6.78 11.56 -14.84
N GLY A 97 7.23 12.04 -13.69
CA GLY A 97 7.32 13.48 -13.49
C GLY A 97 8.36 13.98 -14.46
N THR A 98 7.94 14.70 -15.51
CA THR A 98 8.86 15.48 -16.33
C THR A 98 9.69 16.34 -15.38
N PRO A 99 11.03 16.21 -15.31
CA PRO A 99 11.81 17.17 -14.55
C PRO A 99 11.52 18.56 -15.14
N PRO A 100 11.30 19.60 -14.32
CA PRO A 100 11.16 20.95 -14.85
C PRO A 100 12.39 21.27 -15.71
N LEU A 101 12.15 21.79 -16.91
CA LEU A 101 13.23 22.24 -17.79
C LEU A 101 14.08 23.30 -17.05
N PRO A 102 15.42 23.28 -17.21
CA PRO A 102 16.32 24.24 -16.58
C PRO A 102 16.04 25.68 -16.99
#